data_AF-A0A969XHE8-F1
#
_entry.id   AF-A0A969XHE8-F1
#
_cell.length_a   1.000
_cell.length_b   1.000
_cell.length_c   1.000
_cell.angle_alpha   90.00
_cell.angle_beta   90.00
_cell.angle_gamma   90.00
#
_symmetry.space_group_name_H-M   'P 1'
#
loop_
_entity.id
_entity.type
_entity.pdbx_description
1 polymer ?
#
loop_
_entity_poly.entity_id
_entity_poly.type
_entity_poly.pdbx_seq_one_letter_code
_entity_poly.pdbx_strand_id
1 'polypeptide(L)'
;MSSLIVARRGRSARLGAMLWMLLVTLLLGACAPEGPASPPPSEVGAGDDCSIIAAGFAVQAREALDRYQEIDAEAALADGEELRAAIGRLEALRAEFLALEPAECALPVKVSITRYMDHAIDLHNAVWAADCPLCIDDIRLQATAARERAALDLQTLEGAP
;
A
#
# COMPACT_ATOMS: atom_id res chain seq x y z
N MET A 1 -35.48 -47.21 0.25
CA MET A 1 -34.51 -48.33 0.32
C MET A 1 -33.27 -47.88 -0.46
N SER A 2 -32.33 -47.19 0.20
CA SER A 2 -31.07 -47.73 0.77
C SER A 2 -29.93 -47.26 -0.14
N SER A 3 -28.78 -46.70 0.28
CA SER A 3 -28.23 -46.28 1.56
C SER A 3 -27.15 -45.23 1.26
N LEU A 4 -26.95 -44.29 2.19
CA LEU A 4 -25.78 -43.42 2.28
C LEU A 4 -24.47 -44.23 2.31
N ILE A 5 -23.45 -43.77 1.59
CA ILE A 5 -22.04 -44.08 1.89
C ILE A 5 -21.30 -42.75 2.05
N VAL A 6 -21.06 -42.42 3.32
CA VAL A 6 -20.09 -41.42 3.78
C VAL A 6 -18.70 -42.05 3.69
N ALA A 7 -17.77 -41.39 2.98
CA ALA A 7 -16.35 -41.70 3.07
C ALA A 7 -15.60 -40.48 3.65
N ARG A 8 -15.31 -40.56 4.95
CA ARG A 8 -14.33 -39.75 5.67
C ARG A 8 -12.92 -40.29 5.38
N ARG A 9 -12.03 -39.46 4.82
CA ARG A 9 -10.55 -39.60 4.86
C ARG A 9 -9.96 -38.35 4.17
N GLY A 10 -8.94 -37.65 4.63
CA GLY A 10 -8.08 -37.78 5.80
C GLY A 10 -7.23 -36.49 5.88
N ARG A 11 -7.16 -35.92 7.07
CA ARG A 11 -6.48 -34.68 7.43
C ARG A 11 -4.99 -34.99 7.64
N SER A 12 -4.10 -34.75 6.67
CA SER A 12 -2.63 -34.89 6.85
C SER A 12 -1.83 -34.30 5.66
N ALA A 13 -1.72 -32.97 5.57
CA ALA A 13 -0.83 -32.32 4.59
C ALA A 13 -0.16 -31.06 5.16
N ARG A 14 0.10 -31.03 6.48
CA ARG A 14 0.65 -29.84 7.17
C ARG A 14 1.88 -30.11 8.03
N LEU A 15 2.59 -31.21 7.84
CA LEU A 15 3.82 -31.53 8.60
C LEU A 15 5.07 -31.75 7.73
N GLY A 16 4.98 -31.66 6.41
CA GLY A 16 6.13 -31.87 5.50
C GLY A 16 6.95 -30.63 5.17
N ALA A 17 6.38 -29.42 5.28
CA ALA A 17 7.04 -28.19 4.80
C ALA A 17 7.92 -27.49 5.85
N MET A 18 7.69 -27.73 7.15
CA MET A 18 8.47 -27.10 8.22
C MET A 18 9.82 -27.78 8.49
N LEU A 19 10.05 -28.99 7.97
CA LEU A 19 11.29 -29.75 8.23
C LEU A 19 12.43 -29.41 7.26
N TRP A 20 12.17 -28.72 6.15
CA TRP A 20 13.19 -28.38 5.15
C TRP A 20 13.90 -27.04 5.39
N MET A 21 13.27 -26.08 6.07
CA MET A 21 13.90 -24.77 6.36
C MET A 21 14.96 -24.83 7.46
N LEU A 22 14.91 -25.84 8.34
CA LEU A 22 15.86 -25.99 9.44
C LEU A 22 17.22 -26.58 9.01
N LEU A 23 17.29 -27.19 7.82
CA LEU A 23 18.53 -27.82 7.33
C LEU A 23 19.43 -26.84 6.56
N VAL A 24 18.87 -25.77 5.96
CA VAL A 24 19.63 -24.79 5.16
C VAL A 24 20.35 -23.78 6.06
N THR A 25 19.81 -23.45 7.22
CA THR A 25 20.43 -22.51 8.19
C THR A 25 21.65 -23.07 8.91
N LEU A 26 21.85 -24.40 8.92
CA LEU A 26 22.97 -25.05 9.62
C LEU A 26 24.24 -25.23 8.76
N LEU A 27 24.21 -24.90 7.46
CA LEU A 27 25.31 -25.16 6.52
C LEU A 27 26.09 -23.92 6.06
N LEU A 28 25.74 -22.70 6.53
CA LEU A 28 26.47 -21.46 6.20
C LEU A 28 27.22 -20.85 7.40
N GLY A 29 27.20 -21.52 8.56
CA GLY A 29 27.87 -21.07 9.78
C GLY A 29 29.25 -21.67 9.96
N ALA A 30 30.22 -21.33 9.11
CA ALA A 30 31.64 -21.44 9.48
C ALA A 30 32.56 -20.63 8.54
N CYS A 31 33.44 -19.84 9.18
CA CYS A 31 34.69 -19.29 8.68
C CYS A 31 34.66 -17.83 8.15
N ALA A 32 35.01 -16.90 9.04
CA ALA A 32 35.84 -15.75 8.69
C ALA A 32 36.88 -15.55 9.80
N PRO A 33 38.18 -15.51 9.49
CA PRO A 33 39.23 -15.25 10.48
C PRO A 33 39.19 -13.77 10.91
N GLU A 34 39.62 -13.51 12.14
CA GLU A 34 39.73 -12.17 12.72
C GLU A 34 40.65 -11.28 11.86
N GLY A 35 40.04 -10.44 11.04
CA GLY A 35 40.71 -9.35 10.32
C GLY A 35 40.88 -8.12 11.23
N PRO A 36 41.86 -7.25 10.96
CA PRO A 36 42.15 -6.10 11.80
C PRO A 36 40.93 -5.18 11.88
N ALA A 37 40.72 -4.60 13.06
CA ALA A 37 39.59 -3.76 13.42
C ALA A 37 39.16 -2.84 12.26
N SER A 38 37.91 -3.02 11.80
CA SER A 38 37.29 -2.15 10.84
C SER A 38 37.44 -0.69 11.29
N PRO A 39 37.82 0.23 10.39
CA PRO A 39 37.75 1.65 10.73
C PRO A 39 36.32 1.97 11.17
N PRO A 40 36.12 2.94 12.10
CA PRO A 40 34.79 3.34 12.49
C PRO A 40 33.99 3.68 11.23
N PRO A 41 32.66 3.42 11.21
CA PRO A 41 31.84 3.78 10.08
C PRO A 41 32.13 5.25 9.77
N SER A 42 32.68 5.51 8.58
CA SER A 42 32.73 6.85 8.05
C SER A 42 31.31 7.37 8.15
N GLU A 43 31.13 8.49 8.86
CA GLU A 43 29.93 9.29 8.74
C GLU A 43 29.77 9.56 7.24
N VAL A 44 28.93 8.75 6.59
CA VAL A 44 28.43 9.03 5.26
C VAL A 44 27.79 10.39 5.39
N GLY A 45 28.35 11.32 4.64
CA GLY A 45 28.16 12.74 4.84
C GLY A 45 26.71 13.11 5.07
N ALA A 46 26.55 14.03 6.04
CA ALA A 46 25.48 15.01 6.14
C ALA A 46 24.39 14.82 5.09
N GLY A 47 23.23 14.34 5.56
CA GLY A 47 22.01 14.33 4.77
C GLY A 47 21.84 15.65 4.06
N ASP A 48 21.80 15.60 2.73
CA ASP A 48 20.94 16.53 2.03
C ASP A 48 19.56 16.35 2.66
N ASP A 49 19.05 17.40 3.30
CA ASP A 49 17.77 17.36 4.00
C ASP A 49 16.72 16.78 3.05
N CYS A 50 16.08 15.68 3.47
CA CYS A 50 15.08 14.99 2.65
C CYS A 50 14.01 15.97 2.15
N SER A 51 13.75 17.06 2.88
CA SER A 51 12.88 18.15 2.47
C SER A 51 13.26 18.77 1.13
N ILE A 52 14.54 19.06 0.88
CA ILE A 52 15.04 19.74 -0.31
C ILE A 52 14.92 18.79 -1.52
N ILE A 53 15.28 17.52 -1.32
CA ILE A 53 15.22 16.50 -2.37
C ILE A 53 13.76 16.12 -2.69
N ALA A 54 12.89 16.07 -1.68
CA ALA A 54 11.51 15.63 -1.84
C ALA A 54 10.52 16.76 -2.18
N ALA A 55 10.91 18.03 -2.07
CA ALA A 55 10.02 19.18 -2.33
C ALA A 55 9.31 19.09 -3.69
N GLY A 56 10.03 18.71 -4.75
CA GLY A 56 9.47 18.55 -6.09
C GLY A 56 8.42 17.44 -6.16
N PHE A 57 8.61 16.34 -5.44
CA PHE A 57 7.61 15.28 -5.35
C PHE A 57 6.43 15.70 -4.48
N ALA A 58 6.66 16.38 -3.36
CA ALA A 58 5.60 16.81 -2.45
C ALA A 58 4.58 17.72 -3.14
N VAL A 59 5.02 18.67 -3.97
CA VAL A 59 4.13 19.54 -4.76
C VAL A 59 3.28 18.73 -5.73
N GLN A 60 3.89 17.82 -6.51
CA GLN A 60 3.17 16.97 -7.46
C GLN A 60 2.18 16.03 -6.75
N ALA A 61 2.58 15.50 -5.59
CA ALA A 61 1.76 14.61 -4.78
C ALA A 61 0.56 15.35 -4.16
N ARG A 62 0.75 16.59 -3.72
CA ARG A 62 -0.33 17.46 -3.24
C ARG A 62 -1.35 17.75 -4.33
N GLU A 63 -0.88 18.20 -5.49
CA GLU A 63 -1.76 18.48 -6.63
C GLU A 63 -2.54 17.23 -7.06
N ALA A 64 -1.88 16.07 -7.15
CA ALA A 64 -2.53 14.81 -7.48
C ALA A 64 -3.57 14.40 -6.42
N LEU A 65 -3.23 14.53 -5.13
CA LEU A 65 -4.13 14.18 -4.03
C LEU A 65 -5.36 15.09 -3.98
N ASP A 66 -5.19 16.40 -4.19
CA ASP A 66 -6.30 17.36 -4.17
C ASP A 66 -7.27 17.09 -5.34
N ARG A 67 -6.75 16.92 -6.56
CA ARG A 67 -7.56 16.51 -7.73
C ARG A 67 -8.27 15.18 -7.49
N TYR A 68 -7.61 14.23 -6.84
CA TYR A 68 -8.19 12.92 -6.55
C TYR A 68 -9.34 13.03 -5.54
N GLN A 69 -9.16 13.81 -4.47
CA GLN A 69 -10.19 14.01 -3.45
C GLN A 69 -11.42 14.75 -3.98
N GLU A 70 -11.25 15.64 -4.95
CA GLU A 70 -12.36 16.31 -5.62
C GLU A 70 -13.23 15.29 -6.38
N ILE A 71 -12.60 14.44 -7.21
CA ILE A 71 -13.30 13.39 -7.96
C ILE A 71 -13.87 12.31 -7.02
N ASP A 72 -13.19 11.98 -5.91
CA ASP A 72 -13.66 11.04 -4.89
C ASP A 72 -14.96 11.55 -4.23
N ALA A 73 -15.02 12.84 -3.94
CA ALA A 73 -16.23 13.49 -3.42
C ALA A 73 -17.37 13.52 -4.44
N GLU A 74 -17.07 13.76 -5.73
CA GLU A 74 -18.06 13.64 -6.81
C GLU A 74 -18.61 12.21 -6.91
N ALA A 75 -17.73 11.20 -6.90
CA ALA A 75 -18.10 9.80 -6.98
C ALA A 75 -19.00 9.37 -5.80
N ALA A 76 -18.71 9.87 -4.58
CA ALA A 76 -19.52 9.58 -3.39
C ALA A 76 -20.97 10.08 -3.48
N LEU A 77 -21.26 11.03 -4.38
CA LEU A 77 -22.60 11.59 -4.61
C LEU A 77 -23.25 11.06 -5.90
N ALA A 78 -22.50 10.35 -6.74
CA ALA A 78 -22.96 9.88 -8.04
C ALA A 78 -23.61 8.48 -7.94
N ASP A 79 -24.41 8.14 -8.96
CA ASP A 79 -24.96 6.79 -9.13
C ASP A 79 -24.86 6.33 -10.60
N GLY A 80 -25.18 5.04 -10.84
CA GLY A 80 -25.29 4.47 -12.18
C GLY A 80 -24.07 4.73 -13.09
N GLU A 81 -24.32 5.34 -14.24
CA GLU A 81 -23.29 5.64 -15.25
C GLU A 81 -22.38 6.80 -14.83
N GLU A 82 -22.87 7.75 -14.02
CA GLU A 82 -22.05 8.86 -13.52
C GLU A 82 -21.00 8.35 -12.54
N LEU A 83 -21.39 7.44 -11.63
CA LEU A 83 -20.46 6.75 -10.74
C LEU A 83 -19.43 5.95 -11.52
N ARG A 84 -19.86 5.20 -12.55
CA ARG A 84 -18.95 4.44 -13.42
C ARG A 84 -17.93 5.34 -14.13
N ALA A 85 -18.37 6.50 -14.63
CA ALA A 85 -17.48 7.48 -15.25
C ALA A 85 -16.51 8.11 -14.24
N ALA A 86 -16.96 8.37 -13.01
CA ALA A 86 -16.11 8.90 -11.94
C ALA A 86 -15.02 7.91 -11.52
N ILE A 87 -15.36 6.62 -11.37
CA ILE A 87 -14.38 5.54 -11.10
C ILE A 87 -13.29 5.53 -12.18
N GLY A 88 -13.64 5.63 -13.46
CA GLY A 88 -12.66 5.68 -14.54
C GLY A 88 -11.72 6.90 -14.47
N ARG A 89 -12.22 8.06 -14.02
CA ARG A 89 -11.37 9.24 -13.78
C ARG A 89 -10.42 9.04 -12.60
N LEU A 90 -10.90 8.43 -11.51
CA LEU A 90 -10.06 8.08 -10.35
C LEU A 90 -8.95 7.10 -10.75
N GLU A 91 -9.27 6.05 -11.51
CA GLU A 91 -8.29 5.08 -12.00
C GLU A 91 -7.21 5.73 -12.89
N ALA A 92 -7.62 6.66 -13.76
CA ALA A 92 -6.69 7.40 -14.60
C ALA A 92 -5.73 8.27 -13.77
N LEU A 93 -6.25 9.04 -12.82
CA LEU A 93 -5.42 9.89 -11.97
C LEU A 93 -4.51 9.08 -11.04
N ARG A 94 -4.98 7.93 -10.56
CA ARG A 94 -4.15 6.96 -9.83
C ARG A 94 -2.99 6.46 -10.70
N ALA A 95 -3.25 6.12 -11.96
CA ALA A 95 -2.19 5.68 -12.88
C ALA A 95 -1.16 6.79 -13.14
N GLU A 96 -1.61 8.04 -13.31
CA GLU A 96 -0.73 9.21 -13.40
C GLU A 96 0.16 9.35 -12.15
N PHE A 97 -0.44 9.26 -10.96
CA PHE A 97 0.31 9.37 -9.69
C PHE A 97 1.32 8.23 -9.50
N LEU A 98 0.96 7.00 -9.87
CA LEU A 98 1.86 5.85 -9.79
C LEU A 98 3.12 6.00 -10.66
N ALA A 99 3.02 6.75 -11.76
CA ALA A 99 4.14 7.03 -12.65
C ALA A 99 5.12 8.10 -12.10
N LEU A 100 4.77 8.80 -11.02
CA LEU A 100 5.69 9.74 -10.36
C LEU A 100 6.79 8.98 -9.64
N GLU A 101 8.05 9.29 -9.91
CA GLU A 101 9.19 8.67 -9.23
C GLU A 101 9.68 9.56 -8.07
N PRO A 102 9.46 9.16 -6.80
CA PRO A 102 9.93 9.92 -5.64
C PRO A 102 11.40 9.59 -5.35
N ALA A 103 12.07 10.48 -4.64
CA ALA A 103 13.28 10.09 -3.92
C ALA A 103 12.96 9.03 -2.84
N GLU A 104 13.96 8.23 -2.46
CA GLU A 104 13.77 7.12 -1.51
C GLU A 104 13.10 7.56 -0.20
N CYS A 105 13.45 8.75 0.29
CA CYS A 105 12.90 9.29 1.52
C CYS A 105 11.41 9.70 1.43
N ALA A 106 10.86 9.87 0.22
CA ALA A 106 9.45 10.16 -0.03
C ALA A 106 8.63 8.92 -0.44
N LEU A 107 9.25 7.75 -0.60
CA LEU A 107 8.56 6.49 -0.89
C LEU A 107 7.40 6.17 0.07
N PRO A 108 7.55 6.34 1.41
CA PRO A 108 6.45 6.06 2.34
C PRO A 108 5.19 6.89 2.05
N VAL A 109 5.37 8.15 1.62
CA VAL A 109 4.27 9.05 1.26
C VAL A 109 3.58 8.58 -0.01
N LYS A 110 4.35 8.20 -1.05
CA LYS A 110 3.79 7.60 -2.27
C LYS A 110 2.93 6.38 -1.94
N VAL A 111 3.42 5.48 -1.08
CA VAL A 111 2.68 4.29 -0.64
C VAL A 111 1.40 4.66 0.08
N SER A 112 1.45 5.64 0.99
CA SER A 112 0.29 6.08 1.77
C SER A 112 -0.82 6.65 0.88
N ILE A 113 -0.46 7.55 -0.06
CA ILE A 113 -1.39 8.12 -1.04
C ILE A 113 -1.96 7.04 -1.95
N THR A 114 -1.12 6.15 -2.48
CA THR A 114 -1.57 5.05 -3.35
C THR A 114 -2.59 4.16 -2.64
N ARG A 115 -2.35 3.85 -1.34
CA ARG A 115 -3.28 3.05 -0.55
C ARG A 115 -4.65 3.73 -0.39
N TYR A 116 -4.68 5.04 -0.17
CA TYR A 116 -5.94 5.77 -0.17
C TYR A 116 -6.65 5.66 -1.53
N MET A 117 -5.93 5.88 -2.62
CA MET A 117 -6.50 5.78 -3.97
C MET A 117 -7.08 4.39 -4.23
N ASP A 118 -6.35 3.32 -3.88
CA ASP A 118 -6.83 1.94 -3.99
C ASP A 118 -8.14 1.73 -3.22
N HIS A 119 -8.17 2.08 -1.93
CA HIS A 119 -9.35 1.88 -1.09
C HIS A 119 -10.56 2.72 -1.53
N ALA A 120 -10.34 3.92 -2.06
CA ALA A 120 -11.43 4.74 -2.61
C ALA A 120 -12.02 4.11 -3.88
N ILE A 121 -11.19 3.61 -4.80
CA ILE A 121 -11.66 2.88 -5.98
C ILE A 121 -12.39 1.59 -5.59
N ASP A 122 -11.87 0.83 -4.62
CA ASP A 122 -12.52 -0.38 -4.10
C ASP A 122 -13.90 -0.06 -3.50
N LEU A 123 -14.00 1.04 -2.74
CA LEU A 123 -15.27 1.50 -2.17
C LEU A 123 -16.30 1.81 -3.26
N HIS A 124 -15.92 2.62 -4.24
CA HIS A 124 -16.85 3.04 -5.30
C HIS A 124 -17.25 1.87 -6.21
N ASN A 125 -16.34 0.95 -6.49
CA ASN A 125 -16.66 -0.29 -7.20
C ASN A 125 -17.65 -1.15 -6.42
N ALA A 126 -17.47 -1.30 -5.10
CA ALA A 126 -18.40 -2.06 -4.25
C ALA A 126 -19.80 -1.41 -4.20
N VAL A 127 -19.86 -0.08 -4.13
CA VAL A 127 -21.12 0.69 -4.22
C VAL A 127 -21.79 0.49 -5.57
N TRP A 128 -21.04 0.61 -6.67
CA TRP A 128 -21.56 0.44 -8.03
C TRP A 128 -22.07 -0.99 -8.29
N ALA A 129 -21.37 -2.00 -7.79
CA ALA A 129 -21.77 -3.40 -7.88
C ALA A 129 -22.96 -3.76 -6.98
N ALA A 130 -23.39 -2.85 -6.10
CA ALA A 130 -24.36 -3.10 -5.04
C ALA A 130 -23.98 -4.32 -4.19
N ASP A 131 -22.72 -4.39 -3.78
CA ASP A 131 -22.17 -5.45 -2.93
C ASP A 131 -22.81 -5.47 -1.52
N CYS A 132 -22.32 -6.36 -0.65
CA CYS A 132 -22.80 -6.50 0.73
C CYS A 132 -22.70 -5.17 1.52
N PRO A 133 -23.80 -4.65 2.11
CA PRO A 133 -23.79 -3.38 2.84
C PRO A 133 -22.79 -3.31 4.00
N LEU A 134 -22.66 -4.38 4.80
CA LEU A 134 -21.70 -4.43 5.91
C LEU A 134 -20.25 -4.39 5.41
N CYS A 135 -19.98 -4.98 4.23
CA CYS A 135 -18.65 -4.94 3.63
C CYS A 135 -18.32 -3.53 3.10
N ILE A 136 -19.31 -2.81 2.57
CA ILE A 136 -19.15 -1.42 2.12
C ILE A 136 -18.80 -0.50 3.30
N ASP A 137 -19.42 -0.68 4.46
CA ASP A 137 -19.10 0.12 5.65
C ASP A 137 -17.66 -0.10 6.14
N ASP A 138 -17.19 -1.35 6.16
CA ASP A 138 -15.80 -1.68 6.50
C ASP A 138 -14.81 -1.06 5.51
N ILE A 139 -15.09 -1.16 4.20
CA ILE A 139 -14.24 -0.56 3.16
C ILE A 139 -14.24 0.97 3.28
N ARG A 140 -15.40 1.59 3.57
CA ARG A 140 -15.50 3.03 3.78
C ARG A 140 -14.65 3.50 4.95
N LEU A 141 -14.65 2.76 6.05
CA LEU A 141 -13.80 3.06 7.21
C LEU A 141 -12.31 2.98 6.84
N GLN A 142 -11.90 1.96 6.08
CA GLN A 142 -10.52 1.81 5.60
C GLN A 142 -10.11 2.93 4.65
N ALA A 143 -10.98 3.30 3.70
CA ALA A 143 -10.74 4.41 2.77
C ALA A 143 -10.57 5.74 3.52
N THR A 144 -11.41 5.99 4.53
CA THR A 144 -11.35 7.20 5.37
C THR A 144 -10.05 7.27 6.16
N ALA A 145 -9.69 6.18 6.85
CA ALA A 145 -8.45 6.10 7.62
C ALA A 145 -7.20 6.25 6.72
N ALA A 146 -7.23 5.65 5.52
CA ALA A 146 -6.16 5.79 4.55
C ALA A 146 -6.04 7.23 4.03
N ARG A 147 -7.16 7.92 3.78
CA ARG A 147 -7.18 9.34 3.38
C ARG A 147 -6.52 10.23 4.43
N GLU A 148 -6.91 10.09 5.69
CA GLU A 148 -6.34 10.85 6.81
C GLU A 148 -4.84 10.58 6.94
N ARG A 149 -4.43 9.32 6.81
CA ARG A 149 -3.01 8.95 6.88
C ARG A 149 -2.20 9.54 5.72
N ALA A 150 -2.71 9.46 4.49
CA ALA A 150 -2.07 10.02 3.32
C ALA A 150 -1.87 11.54 3.44
N ALA A 151 -2.89 12.25 3.93
CA ALA A 151 -2.81 13.70 4.17
C ALA A 151 -1.75 14.06 5.23
N LEU A 152 -1.68 13.30 6.33
CA LEU A 152 -0.70 13.50 7.40
C LEU A 152 0.74 13.21 6.94
N ASP A 153 0.94 12.11 6.21
CA ASP A 153 2.25 11.72 5.70
C ASP A 153 2.76 12.77 4.70
N LEU A 154 1.90 13.25 3.81
CA LEU A 154 2.25 14.31 2.86
C LEU A 154 2.58 15.63 3.57
N GLN A 155 1.79 16.02 4.58
CA GLN A 155 2.07 17.22 5.38
C GLN A 155 3.42 17.12 6.10
N THR A 156 3.78 15.92 6.58
CA THR A 156 5.07 15.69 7.23
C THR A 156 6.23 15.85 6.25
N LEU A 157 6.05 15.41 5.00
CA LEU A 157 7.05 15.58 3.94
C LEU A 157 7.21 17.05 3.53
N GLU A 158 6.12 17.79 3.44
CA GLU A 158 6.13 19.23 3.14
C GLU A 158 6.73 20.08 4.26
N GLY A 159 6.58 19.64 5.51
CA GLY A 159 7.06 20.34 6.71
C GLY A 159 8.44 19.89 7.20
N ALA A 160 9.10 18.94 6.53
CA ALA A 160 10.48 18.60 6.82
C ALA A 160 11.37 19.84 6.55
N PRO A 161 12.28 20.24 7.47
CA PRO A 161 13.14 21.41 7.30
C PRO A 161 14.15 21.22 6.18
#